data_AF-A0A397HJE4-F1
#
_entry.id   AF-A0A397HJE4-F1
#
_cell.length_a   1.000
_cell.length_b   1.000
_cell.length_c   1.000
_cell.angle_alpha   90.00
_cell.angle_beta   90.00
_cell.angle_gamma   90.00
#
_symmetry.space_group_name_H-M   'P 1'
#
loop_
_entity.id
_entity.type
_entity.pdbx_description
1 polymer ?
#
loop_
_entity_poly.entity_id
_entity_poly.type
_entity_poly.pdbx_seq_one_letter_code
_entity_poly.pdbx_strand_id
1 'polypeptide(L)'
;MIGASIREGTQATEAQIAAKAKMAVVDYRKYLAENVLNERHTVTYRSLGRALKVHCNLAKQMLYDFHHTENKKKPQSVNATYVITGIQKPQEKDTNGVHAENNDNGDDIMQGSPYLPSSMPNQDTAFDEVPTTSIILAREEDLDGKCLL
;
A
#
# COMPACT_ATOMS: atom_id res chain seq x y z
N MET A 1 45.87 33.26 22.98
CA MET A 1 46.06 32.01 22.21
C MET A 1 45.07 30.97 22.68
N ILE A 2 43.84 30.95 22.14
CA ILE A 2 42.83 29.92 22.47
C ILE A 2 42.00 29.71 21.20
N GLY A 3 41.99 28.51 20.60
CA GLY A 3 41.25 28.27 19.36
C GLY A 3 41.58 27.05 18.51
N ALA A 4 42.61 26.25 18.84
CA ALA A 4 43.02 25.10 18.02
C ALA A 4 42.36 23.75 18.41
N SER A 5 41.84 23.63 19.63
CA SER A 5 41.62 22.31 20.29
C SER A 5 40.26 21.62 20.06
N ILE A 6 39.39 22.16 19.20
CA ILE A 6 38.01 21.63 19.03
C ILE A 6 37.85 20.77 17.75
N ARG A 7 38.84 20.74 16.85
CA ARG A 7 38.66 20.20 15.49
C ARG A 7 38.89 18.69 15.33
N GLU A 8 39.56 18.01 16.26
CA GLU A 8 39.86 16.57 16.13
C GLU A 8 38.72 15.64 16.59
N GLY A 9 37.89 16.05 17.56
CA GLY A 9 36.83 15.20 18.12
C GLY A 9 35.69 14.88 17.15
N THR A 10 35.35 15.80 16.26
CA THR A 10 34.23 15.65 15.31
C THR A 10 34.53 14.58 14.26
N GLN A 11 35.73 14.60 13.68
CA GLN A 11 36.08 13.78 12.52
C GLN A 11 36.19 12.28 12.87
N ALA A 12 36.63 11.94 14.08
CA ALA A 12 36.63 10.57 14.58
C ALA A 12 35.20 9.99 14.69
N THR A 13 34.23 10.84 15.04
CA THR A 13 32.83 10.43 15.21
C THR A 13 32.16 10.23 13.86
N GLU A 14 32.35 11.15 12.91
CA GLU A 14 31.86 11.02 11.53
C GLU A 14 32.43 9.78 10.82
N ALA A 15 33.73 9.52 10.96
CA ALA A 15 34.37 8.35 10.36
C ALA A 15 33.80 7.03 10.91
N GLN A 16 33.53 6.95 12.23
CA GLN A 16 32.91 5.77 12.84
C GLN A 16 31.46 5.57 12.41
N ILE A 17 30.67 6.65 12.31
CA ILE A 17 29.29 6.60 11.80
C ILE A 17 29.28 6.13 10.34
N ALA A 18 30.16 6.68 9.49
CA ALA A 18 30.29 6.28 8.09
C ALA A 18 30.77 4.82 7.93
N ALA A 19 31.70 4.35 8.77
CA ALA A 19 32.15 2.96 8.79
C ALA A 19 31.02 2.00 9.20
N LYS A 20 30.26 2.35 10.25
CA LYS A 20 29.10 1.58 10.72
C LYS A 20 27.98 1.52 9.69
N ALA A 21 27.71 2.64 8.99
CA ALA A 21 26.78 2.68 7.87
C ALA A 21 27.24 1.79 6.70
N LYS A 22 28.54 1.84 6.35
CA LYS A 22 29.12 0.96 5.31
C LYS A 22 29.04 -0.51 5.68
N MET A 23 29.33 -0.90 6.92
CA MET A 23 29.13 -2.28 7.39
C MET A 23 27.67 -2.70 7.25
N ALA A 24 26.72 -1.92 7.81
CA ALA A 24 25.30 -2.22 7.69
C ALA A 24 24.83 -2.39 6.23
N VAL A 25 25.39 -1.60 5.30
CA VAL A 25 25.14 -1.73 3.85
C VAL A 25 25.67 -3.04 3.26
N VAL A 26 26.85 -3.50 3.68
CA VAL A 26 27.42 -4.79 3.24
C VAL A 26 26.64 -5.97 3.85
N ASP A 27 26.34 -5.89 5.14
CA ASP A 27 25.67 -6.94 5.91
C ASP A 27 24.28 -7.26 5.35
N TYR A 28 23.48 -6.25 5.00
CA TYR A 28 22.14 -6.50 4.47
C TYR A 28 22.16 -7.12 3.08
N ARG A 29 23.08 -6.71 2.21
CA ARG A 29 23.17 -7.23 0.85
C ARG A 29 23.59 -8.70 0.85
N LYS A 30 24.50 -9.08 1.74
CA LYS A 30 24.88 -10.47 1.96
C LYS A 30 23.70 -11.30 2.48
N TYR A 31 23.05 -10.85 3.56
CA TYR A 31 21.90 -11.55 4.15
C TYR A 31 20.77 -11.76 3.13
N LEU A 32 20.43 -10.73 2.35
CA LEU A 32 19.41 -10.83 1.29
C LEU A 32 19.84 -11.73 0.14
N ALA A 33 21.10 -11.71 -0.30
CA ALA A 33 21.58 -12.62 -1.34
C ALA A 33 21.49 -14.08 -0.89
N GLU A 34 21.89 -14.40 0.34
CA GLU A 34 21.80 -15.75 0.90
C GLU A 34 20.34 -16.21 1.03
N ASN A 35 19.47 -15.41 1.64
CA ASN A 35 18.08 -15.80 1.89
C ASN A 35 17.23 -15.83 0.59
N VAL A 36 17.40 -14.85 -0.31
CA VAL A 36 16.53 -14.68 -1.49
C VAL A 36 17.05 -15.45 -2.71
N LEU A 37 18.36 -15.43 -2.99
CA LEU A 37 18.91 -16.03 -4.22
C LEU A 37 19.32 -17.48 -4.03
N ASN A 38 19.94 -17.82 -2.89
CA ASN A 38 20.40 -19.19 -2.60
C ASN A 38 19.29 -20.04 -1.99
N GLU A 39 18.68 -19.58 -0.89
CA GLU A 39 17.63 -20.33 -0.18
C GLU A 39 16.21 -20.16 -0.78
N ARG A 40 16.03 -19.21 -1.70
CA ARG A 40 14.73 -18.87 -2.34
C ARG A 40 13.61 -18.54 -1.34
N HIS A 41 13.97 -18.02 -0.17
CA HIS A 41 13.05 -17.72 0.91
C HIS A 41 12.42 -16.32 0.76
N THR A 42 11.13 -16.20 1.09
CA THR A 42 10.43 -14.91 1.09
C THR A 42 10.85 -14.05 2.29
N VAL A 43 11.57 -12.96 2.03
CA VAL A 43 12.00 -12.01 3.07
C VAL A 43 11.02 -10.85 3.17
N THR A 44 10.64 -10.47 4.40
CA THR A 44 9.78 -9.30 4.67
C THR A 44 10.55 -8.23 5.43
N TYR A 45 10.08 -6.98 5.41
CA TYR A 45 10.71 -5.91 6.19
C TYR A 45 10.75 -6.21 7.70
N ARG A 46 9.82 -7.04 8.22
CA ARG A 46 9.80 -7.50 9.61
C ARG A 46 10.86 -8.54 9.91
N SER A 47 11.12 -9.50 9.01
CA SER A 47 12.18 -10.49 9.23
C SER A 47 13.56 -9.85 9.07
N LEU A 48 13.77 -9.03 8.04
CA LEU A 48 15.00 -8.26 7.84
C LEU A 48 15.31 -7.33 9.02
N GLY A 49 14.31 -6.57 9.48
CA GLY A 49 14.45 -5.65 10.62
C GLY A 49 14.85 -6.36 11.92
N ARG A 50 14.35 -7.59 12.15
CA ARG A 50 14.73 -8.43 13.30
C ARG A 50 16.14 -8.99 13.17
N ALA A 51 16.50 -9.51 12.00
CA ALA A 51 17.82 -10.10 11.76
C ALA A 51 18.95 -9.06 11.92
N LEU A 52 18.76 -7.86 11.36
CA LEU A 52 19.78 -6.81 11.35
C LEU A 52 19.61 -5.75 12.44
N LYS A 53 18.59 -5.89 13.30
CA LYS A 53 18.23 -4.93 14.38
C LYS A 53 18.05 -3.49 13.88
N VAL A 54 17.44 -3.33 12.69
CA VAL A 54 17.16 -2.03 12.06
C VAL A 54 15.69 -1.64 12.16
N HIS A 55 15.41 -0.34 12.14
CA HIS A 55 14.05 0.18 12.13
C HIS A 55 13.28 -0.24 10.87
N CYS A 56 11.96 -0.42 10.97
CA CYS A 56 11.14 -0.95 9.89
C CYS A 56 11.19 -0.09 8.60
N ASN A 57 11.32 1.23 8.72
CA ASN A 57 11.44 2.12 7.56
C ASN A 57 12.79 1.95 6.84
N LEU A 58 13.88 1.74 7.58
CA LEU A 58 15.19 1.46 7.00
C LEU A 58 15.20 0.09 6.32
N ALA A 59 14.57 -0.92 6.93
CA ALA A 59 14.39 -2.24 6.31
C ALA A 59 13.59 -2.18 4.98
N LYS A 60 12.58 -1.30 4.86
CA LYS A 60 11.87 -1.07 3.59
C LYS A 60 12.80 -0.49 2.52
N GLN A 61 13.61 0.52 2.88
CA GLN A 61 14.60 1.11 1.97
C GLN A 61 15.63 0.06 1.50
N MET A 62 16.18 -0.74 2.41
CA MET A 62 17.15 -1.79 2.09
C MET A 62 16.59 -2.88 1.15
N LEU A 63 15.31 -3.23 1.28
CA LEU A 63 14.63 -4.16 0.37
C LEU A 63 14.42 -3.55 -1.02
N TYR A 64 13.99 -2.29 -1.09
CA TYR A 64 13.86 -1.55 -2.34
C TYR A 64 15.20 -1.41 -3.07
N ASP A 65 16.24 -0.98 -2.35
CA ASP A 65 17.60 -0.83 -2.88
C ASP A 65 18.14 -2.14 -3.45
N PHE A 66 17.90 -3.26 -2.75
CA PHE A 66 18.28 -4.60 -3.21
C PHE A 66 17.52 -5.00 -4.49
N HIS A 67 16.19 -4.89 -4.49
CA HIS A 67 15.36 -5.20 -5.67
C HIS A 67 15.80 -4.37 -6.90
N HIS A 68 15.94 -3.06 -6.75
CA HIS A 68 16.37 -2.17 -7.82
C HIS A 68 17.79 -2.49 -8.31
N THR A 69 18.74 -2.74 -7.38
CA THR A 69 20.13 -3.03 -7.74
C THR A 69 20.30 -4.36 -8.45
N GLU A 70 19.62 -5.42 -8.02
CA GLU A 70 19.76 -6.74 -8.65
C GLU A 70 18.99 -6.80 -9.98
N ASN A 71 17.79 -6.23 -10.07
CA ASN A 71 17.05 -6.17 -11.34
C ASN A 71 17.72 -5.28 -12.40
N LYS A 72 18.51 -4.27 -11.99
CA LYS A 72 19.37 -3.49 -12.89
C LYS A 72 20.54 -4.30 -13.48
N LYS A 73 21.03 -5.34 -12.78
CA LYS A 73 22.08 -6.25 -13.31
C LYS A 73 21.49 -7.33 -14.20
N LYS A 74 20.39 -7.94 -13.75
CA LYS A 74 19.71 -9.04 -14.42
C LYS A 74 18.20 -8.79 -14.32
N PRO A 75 17.50 -8.49 -15.43
CA PRO A 75 16.07 -8.25 -15.39
C PRO A 75 15.33 -9.47 -14.84
N GLN A 76 14.27 -9.22 -14.06
CA GLN A 76 13.44 -10.25 -13.43
C GLN A 76 14.21 -11.25 -12.55
N SER A 77 15.35 -10.85 -11.95
CA SER A 77 16.11 -11.72 -11.04
C SER A 77 15.55 -11.77 -9.63
N VAL A 78 14.83 -10.73 -9.20
CA VAL A 78 14.17 -10.64 -7.88
C VAL A 78 12.77 -10.10 -8.09
N ASN A 79 11.77 -10.76 -7.52
CA ASN A 79 10.39 -10.29 -7.51
C ASN A 79 10.10 -9.58 -6.18
N ALA A 80 9.41 -8.44 -6.23
CA ALA A 80 8.94 -7.71 -5.05
C ALA A 80 7.42 -7.61 -5.05
N THR A 81 6.84 -7.54 -3.85
CA THR A 81 5.41 -7.24 -3.65
C THR A 81 5.31 -5.96 -2.84
N TYR A 82 4.75 -4.92 -3.44
CA TYR A 82 4.51 -3.63 -2.80
C TYR A 82 3.11 -3.60 -2.19
N VAL A 83 2.96 -2.87 -1.08
CA VAL A 83 1.67 -2.63 -0.44
C VAL A 83 1.40 -1.14 -0.51
N ILE A 84 0.39 -0.76 -1.28
CA ILE A 84 -0.11 0.61 -1.41
C ILE A 84 -1.40 0.67 -0.58
N THR A 85 -1.50 1.66 0.30
CA THR A 85 -2.67 1.89 1.16
C THR A 85 -3.19 3.30 0.95
N GLY A 86 -4.49 3.44 0.78
CA GLY A 86 -5.17 4.73 0.63
C GLY A 86 -6.61 4.62 1.10
N ILE A 87 -7.32 5.74 1.05
CA ILE A 87 -8.77 5.79 1.26
C ILE A 87 -9.42 5.73 -0.12
N GLN A 88 -10.24 4.72 -0.37
CA GLN A 88 -11.06 4.66 -1.58
C GLN A 88 -12.21 5.65 -1.43
N LYS A 89 -12.40 6.56 -2.40
CA LYS A 89 -13.62 7.39 -2.42
C LYS A 89 -14.83 6.47 -2.56
N PRO A 90 -15.94 6.70 -1.81
CA PRO A 90 -17.18 6.02 -2.06
C PRO A 90 -17.55 6.16 -3.54
N GLN A 91 -17.81 5.05 -4.22
CA GLN A 91 -18.39 5.15 -5.56
C GLN A 91 -19.76 5.80 -5.40
N GLU A 92 -19.99 6.89 -6.12
CA GLU A 92 -21.33 7.47 -6.21
C GLU A 92 -22.27 6.34 -6.65
N LYS A 93 -23.31 6.09 -5.86
CA LYS A 93 -24.28 5.06 -6.17
C LYS A 93 -25.05 5.55 -7.38
N ASP A 94 -24.66 5.08 -8.57
CA ASP A 94 -25.41 5.25 -9.80
C ASP A 94 -26.86 4.89 -9.51
N THR A 95 -27.69 5.93 -9.38
CA THR A 95 -29.08 5.78 -8.96
C THR A 95 -29.84 5.35 -10.19
N ASN A 96 -29.79 4.03 -10.45
CA ASN A 96 -30.30 3.40 -11.66
C ASN A 96 -31.66 3.98 -12.04
N GLY A 97 -31.72 4.52 -13.26
CA GLY A 97 -32.67 5.56 -13.60
C GLY A 97 -34.13 5.13 -13.51
N VAL A 98 -34.95 5.96 -12.86
CA VAL A 98 -36.38 6.03 -13.15
C VAL A 98 -36.51 6.77 -14.49
N HIS A 99 -36.47 6.00 -15.58
CA HIS A 99 -36.77 6.50 -16.91
C HIS A 99 -38.28 6.77 -16.96
N ALA A 100 -38.68 8.00 -16.61
CA ALA A 100 -40.07 8.46 -16.66
C ALA A 100 -40.45 8.75 -18.11
N GLU A 101 -40.72 7.68 -18.86
CA GLU A 101 -41.15 7.74 -20.26
C GLU A 101 -42.61 8.22 -20.31
N ASN A 102 -42.80 9.54 -20.37
CA ASN A 102 -44.08 10.16 -20.67
C ASN A 102 -44.49 9.78 -22.11
N ASN A 103 -45.24 8.68 -22.26
CA ASN A 103 -46.06 8.42 -23.44
C ASN A 103 -47.53 8.66 -23.11
N ASP A 104 -48.14 9.47 -23.98
CA ASP A 104 -49.53 9.91 -23.95
C ASP A 104 -50.47 8.85 -24.55
N ASN A 105 -51.78 8.99 -24.31
CA ASN A 105 -52.89 8.09 -24.64
C ASN A 105 -52.95 6.73 -23.91
N GLY A 106 -54.16 6.37 -23.48
CA GLY A 106 -54.47 5.03 -23.01
C GLY A 106 -55.88 4.94 -22.45
N ASP A 107 -56.09 3.92 -21.63
CA ASP A 107 -57.30 3.62 -20.90
C ASP A 107 -57.07 3.56 -19.38
N ASP A 108 -58.17 3.52 -18.63
CA ASP A 108 -58.17 3.40 -17.17
C ASP A 108 -57.50 2.09 -16.69
N ILE A 109 -56.24 2.16 -16.30
CA ILE A 109 -55.64 1.13 -15.43
C ILE A 109 -56.09 1.43 -14.00
N MET A 110 -57.19 0.77 -13.59
CA MET A 110 -57.74 0.80 -12.23
C MET A 110 -56.64 0.65 -11.17
N GLN A 111 -56.34 1.74 -10.45
CA GLN A 111 -55.45 1.72 -9.28
C GLN A 111 -56.16 1.05 -8.10
N GLY A 112 -56.30 -0.27 -8.16
CA GLY A 112 -56.79 -1.09 -7.05
C GLY A 112 -55.82 -1.01 -5.88
N SER A 113 -56.13 -0.18 -4.89
CA SER A 113 -55.28 0.10 -3.73
C SER A 113 -54.81 -1.17 -3.03
N PRO A 114 -53.50 -1.51 -3.07
CA PRO A 114 -52.96 -2.56 -2.23
C PRO A 114 -53.00 -2.09 -0.77
N TYR A 115 -53.69 -2.88 0.06
CA TYR A 115 -53.87 -2.65 1.49
C TYR A 115 -52.60 -2.14 2.18
N LEU A 116 -52.73 -1.12 3.02
CA LEU A 116 -51.69 -0.71 3.97
C LEU A 116 -51.47 -1.82 5.02
N PRO A 117 -50.31 -2.50 5.07
CA PRO A 117 -49.84 -3.04 6.33
C PRO A 117 -49.42 -1.85 7.20
N SER A 118 -50.31 -1.43 8.10
CA SER A 118 -49.93 -0.54 9.21
C SER A 118 -48.75 -1.15 9.98
N SER A 119 -47.79 -0.31 10.36
CA SER A 119 -46.55 -0.68 11.08
C SER A 119 -45.49 -1.41 10.24
N MET A 120 -44.81 -0.69 9.34
CA MET A 120 -43.38 -0.97 9.14
C MET A 120 -42.62 -0.52 10.39
N PRO A 121 -41.69 -1.35 10.94
CA PRO A 121 -40.74 -0.87 11.95
C PRO A 121 -39.80 0.16 11.30
N ASN A 122 -39.15 0.99 12.13
CA ASN A 122 -38.21 2.04 11.72
C ASN A 122 -37.45 1.67 10.45
N GLN A 123 -37.74 2.37 9.33
CA GLN A 123 -36.78 2.45 8.22
C GLN A 123 -35.68 3.45 8.60
N ASP A 124 -34.95 3.11 9.65
CA ASP A 124 -33.54 3.47 9.74
C ASP A 124 -32.80 2.68 8.66
N THR A 125 -33.02 3.01 7.38
CA THR A 125 -32.12 2.65 6.28
C THR A 125 -30.89 3.57 6.28
N ALA A 126 -30.51 4.08 7.45
CA ALA A 126 -29.11 4.18 7.83
C ALA A 126 -28.56 2.75 7.88
N PHE A 127 -28.26 2.20 6.70
CA PHE A 127 -27.26 1.14 6.60
C PHE A 127 -26.00 1.74 7.22
N ASP A 128 -25.63 1.30 8.41
CA ASP A 128 -24.31 1.58 8.98
C ASP A 128 -23.29 1.26 7.89
N GLU A 129 -22.55 2.27 7.44
CA GLU A 129 -21.64 2.14 6.33
C GLU A 129 -20.43 1.33 6.80
N VAL A 130 -20.57 0.00 6.73
CA VAL A 130 -19.56 -0.95 7.22
C VAL A 130 -18.25 -0.64 6.48
N PRO A 131 -17.18 -0.24 7.19
CA PRO A 131 -15.95 0.22 6.56
C PRO A 131 -15.31 -0.93 5.77
N THR A 132 -15.54 -0.90 4.47
CA THR A 132 -15.17 -1.98 3.55
C THR A 132 -13.74 -1.77 3.10
N THR A 133 -12.85 -2.70 3.44
CA THR A 133 -11.45 -2.68 2.99
C THR A 133 -11.31 -3.52 1.73
N SER A 134 -11.11 -2.86 0.58
CA SER A 134 -10.77 -3.52 -0.68
C SER A 134 -9.26 -3.82 -0.74
N ILE A 135 -8.90 -5.00 -1.26
CA ILE A 135 -7.50 -5.40 -1.51
C ILE A 135 -7.39 -5.86 -2.95
N ILE A 136 -6.53 -5.21 -3.73
CA ILE A 136 -6.31 -5.50 -5.15
C ILE A 136 -4.86 -5.92 -5.33
N LEU A 137 -4.65 -7.08 -5.96
CA LEU A 137 -3.33 -7.52 -6.41
C LEU A 137 -3.20 -7.19 -7.90
N ALA A 138 -2.34 -6.21 -8.22
CA ALA A 138 -2.02 -5.80 -9.58
C ALA A 138 -0.53 -6.05 -9.88
N ARG A 139 -0.19 -6.15 -11.17
CA ARG A 139 1.22 -6.15 -11.62
C ARG A 139 1.73 -4.72 -11.76
N GLU A 140 3.04 -4.54 -11.85
CA GLU A 140 3.67 -3.22 -11.95
C GLU A 140 3.20 -2.46 -13.21
N GLU A 141 3.07 -3.16 -14.34
CA GLU A 141 2.58 -2.59 -15.60
C GLU A 141 1.09 -2.19 -15.59
N ASP A 142 0.28 -2.72 -14.67
CA ASP A 142 -1.16 -2.43 -14.57
C ASP A 142 -1.46 -1.24 -13.64
N LEU A 143 -0.45 -0.72 -12.92
CA LEU A 143 -0.59 0.40 -11.98
C LEU A 143 -0.55 1.78 -12.65
N ASP A 144 -0.02 1.90 -13.87
CA ASP A 144 0.08 3.18 -14.58
C ASP A 144 -1.31 3.69 -15.05
N GLY A 145 -1.75 4.79 -14.44
CA GLY A 145 -2.82 5.65 -14.97
C GLY A 145 -4.27 5.19 -14.79
N LYS A 146 -4.54 4.01 -14.18
CA LYS A 146 -5.92 3.51 -13.98
C LYS A 146 -6.49 3.70 -12.57
N CYS A 147 -5.65 3.96 -11.55
CA CYS A 147 -6.12 4.33 -10.22
C CYS A 147 -6.35 5.84 -10.11
N LEU A 148 -7.50 6.30 -10.62
CA LEU A 148 -8.15 7.49 -10.06
C LEU A 148 -8.74 7.09 -8.70
N LEU A 149 -7.95 7.29 -7.64
CA LEU A 149 -8.44 7.31 -6.24
C LEU A 149 -9.16 8.63 -5.98
#